data_AF-A0A081BVL7-F1
#
_entry.id   AF-A0A081BVL7-F1
#
_cell.length_a   1.000
_cell.length_b   1.000
_cell.length_c   1.000
_cell.angle_alpha   90.00
_cell.angle_beta   90.00
_cell.angle_gamma   90.00
#
_symmetry.space_group_name_H-M   'P 1'
#
loop_
_entity.id
_entity.type
_entity.pdbx_description
1 polymer ?
#
loop_
_entity_poly.entity_id
_entity_poly.type
_entity_poly.pdbx_seq_one_letter_code
_entity_poly.pdbx_strand_id
1 'polypeptide(L)'
;MARAITEEEKQYAQELLKSARIAQQAIEAYDQEAIDRAIRAVGWATANEKTFTRLAHLGVEESGLGSWEGRPGKRFKIQGILRDALRQKSMGIIEEIPEKGLVKYAKPVGVIASLVPTTNPALTPPGIGIYALKCKNAVIFSPHPRSKKTTFETIRIMRAALKKLEMPEDVFICVEKPSIPLSQELMAICDLTIATGGSAMVKAAYSSGKPAYGV
;
A
#
# COMPACT_ATOMS: atom_id res chain seq x y z
N MET A 1 16.46 8.29 -20.78
CA MET A 1 15.96 6.90 -20.70
C MET A 1 16.42 6.31 -19.37
N ALA A 2 15.62 5.45 -18.73
CA ALA A 2 16.06 4.76 -17.52
C ALA A 2 17.22 3.81 -17.87
N ARG A 3 18.18 3.63 -16.96
CA ARG A 3 19.22 2.60 -17.12
C ARG A 3 18.59 1.20 -17.13
N ALA A 4 19.31 0.20 -17.62
CA ALA A 4 18.91 -1.19 -17.48
C ALA A 4 18.85 -1.60 -15.99
N ILE A 5 17.92 -2.50 -15.66
CA ILE A 5 17.87 -3.14 -14.33
C ILE A 5 19.08 -4.09 -14.18
N THR A 6 19.68 -4.14 -12.99
CA THR A 6 20.77 -5.09 -12.71
C THR A 6 20.22 -6.44 -12.28
N GLU A 7 21.03 -7.50 -12.35
CA GLU A 7 20.60 -8.82 -11.86
C GLU A 7 20.32 -8.82 -10.36
N GLU A 8 21.06 -8.03 -9.56
CA GLU A 8 20.79 -7.89 -8.13
C GLU A 8 19.43 -7.23 -7.86
N GLU A 9 19.04 -6.24 -8.67
CA GLU A 9 17.73 -5.60 -8.55
C GLU A 9 16.59 -6.53 -8.97
N LYS A 10 16.79 -7.35 -10.01
CA LYS A 10 15.81 -8.38 -10.39
C LYS A 10 15.63 -9.41 -9.27
N GLN A 11 16.73 -9.92 -8.73
CA GLN A 11 16.68 -10.88 -7.63
C GLN A 11 15.99 -10.26 -6.40
N TYR A 12 16.34 -9.03 -6.05
CA TYR A 12 15.69 -8.31 -4.95
C TYR A 12 14.18 -8.15 -5.18
N ALA A 13 13.74 -7.79 -6.40
CA ALA A 13 12.31 -7.70 -6.72
C ALA A 13 11.58 -9.04 -6.52
N GLN A 14 12.21 -10.15 -6.93
CA GLN A 14 11.65 -11.50 -6.75
C GLN A 14 11.58 -11.90 -5.27
N GLU A 15 12.57 -11.54 -4.45
CA GLU A 15 12.57 -11.78 -3.01
C GLU A 15 11.44 -11.02 -2.30
N LEU A 16 11.22 -9.75 -2.67
CA LEU A 16 10.09 -8.96 -2.17
C LEU A 16 8.76 -9.59 -2.56
N LEU A 17 8.60 -10.00 -3.83
CA LEU A 17 7.39 -10.66 -4.33
C LEU A 17 7.13 -11.97 -3.60
N LYS A 18 8.15 -12.80 -3.40
CA LYS A 18 8.05 -14.06 -2.67
C LYS A 18 7.58 -13.83 -1.23
N SER A 19 8.17 -12.87 -0.54
CA SER A 19 7.81 -12.54 0.84
C SER A 19 6.37 -12.01 0.95
N ALA A 20 5.97 -11.13 0.02
CA ALA A 20 4.60 -10.62 -0.06
C ALA A 20 3.58 -11.74 -0.32
N ARG A 21 3.90 -12.70 -1.20
CA ARG A 21 3.02 -13.86 -1.48
C ARG A 21 2.85 -14.76 -0.27
N ILE A 22 3.94 -15.06 0.44
CA ILE A 22 3.88 -15.85 1.68
C ILE A 22 2.97 -15.17 2.71
N ALA A 23 3.15 -13.86 2.90
CA ALA A 23 2.32 -13.09 3.83
C ALA A 23 0.85 -13.00 3.38
N GLN A 24 0.59 -12.81 2.09
CA GLN A 24 -0.75 -12.77 1.52
C GLN A 24 -1.48 -14.10 1.71
N GLN A 25 -0.79 -15.23 1.48
CA GLN A 25 -1.33 -16.56 1.73
C GLN A 25 -1.60 -16.79 3.22
N ALA A 26 -0.71 -16.33 4.11
CA ALA A 26 -0.90 -16.47 5.54
C ALA A 26 -2.14 -15.71 6.07
N ILE A 27 -2.55 -14.61 5.42
CA ILE A 27 -3.78 -13.89 5.78
C ILE A 27 -5.05 -14.43 5.11
N GLU A 28 -4.95 -15.46 4.26
CA GLU A 28 -6.11 -16.04 3.58
C GLU A 28 -7.15 -16.61 4.56
N ALA A 29 -6.67 -17.24 5.64
CA ALA A 29 -7.50 -17.85 6.67
C ALA A 29 -8.20 -16.84 7.60
N TYR A 30 -7.81 -15.57 7.59
CA TYR A 30 -8.37 -14.56 8.49
C TYR A 30 -9.79 -14.20 8.07
N ASP A 31 -10.70 -14.05 9.01
CA ASP A 31 -12.07 -13.63 8.73
C ASP A 31 -12.21 -12.10 8.60
N GLN A 32 -13.44 -11.65 8.36
CA GLN A 32 -13.74 -10.24 8.14
C GLN A 32 -13.46 -9.42 9.40
N GLU A 33 -13.78 -9.95 10.57
CA GLU A 33 -13.60 -9.26 11.84
C GLU A 33 -12.12 -9.09 12.20
N ALA A 34 -11.31 -10.12 11.96
CA ALA A 34 -9.87 -10.08 12.18
C ALA A 34 -9.19 -9.06 11.25
N ILE A 35 -9.54 -9.07 9.96
CA ILE A 35 -9.04 -8.07 9.00
C ILE A 35 -9.54 -6.66 9.36
N ASP A 36 -10.79 -6.51 9.78
CA ASP A 36 -11.34 -5.22 10.19
C ASP A 36 -10.67 -4.70 11.46
N ARG A 37 -10.27 -5.58 12.39
CA ARG A 37 -9.45 -5.22 13.56
C ARG A 37 -8.05 -4.75 13.14
N ALA A 38 -7.44 -5.44 12.17
CA ALA A 38 -6.13 -5.12 11.65
C ALA A 38 -6.09 -3.73 10.99
N ILE A 39 -7.04 -3.43 10.10
CA ILE A 39 -7.08 -2.12 9.43
C ILE A 39 -7.43 -0.98 10.39
N ARG A 40 -8.21 -1.24 11.46
CA ARG A 40 -8.42 -0.26 12.55
C ARG A 40 -7.11 0.04 13.28
N ALA A 41 -6.32 -0.99 13.61
CA ALA A 41 -5.04 -0.82 14.29
C ALA A 41 -4.04 -0.04 13.40
N VAL A 42 -3.93 -0.39 12.12
CA VAL A 42 -3.09 0.32 11.15
C VAL A 42 -3.54 1.77 10.97
N GLY A 43 -4.85 1.98 10.78
CA GLY A 43 -5.44 3.30 10.62
C GLY A 43 -5.21 4.19 11.85
N TRP A 44 -5.42 3.67 13.06
CA TRP A 44 -5.14 4.42 14.29
C TRP A 44 -3.66 4.72 14.49
N ALA A 45 -2.79 3.71 14.29
CA ALA A 45 -1.35 3.85 14.47
C ALA A 45 -0.76 4.94 13.57
N THR A 46 -1.32 5.11 12.38
CA THR A 46 -0.86 6.11 11.40
C THR A 46 -1.61 7.43 11.45
N ALA A 47 -2.89 7.47 11.84
CA ALA A 47 -3.73 8.68 11.76
C ALA A 47 -3.95 9.42 13.08
N ASN A 48 -3.54 8.87 14.23
CA ASN A 48 -3.58 9.62 15.48
C ASN A 48 -2.71 10.88 15.37
N GLU A 49 -3.11 11.95 16.05
CA GLU A 49 -2.53 13.28 15.89
C GLU A 49 -1.02 13.31 16.15
N LYS A 50 -0.57 12.67 17.24
CA LYS A 50 0.85 12.63 17.60
C LYS A 50 1.69 11.96 16.51
N THR A 51 1.29 10.76 16.06
CA THR A 51 2.05 10.03 15.05
C THR A 51 2.00 10.73 13.70
N PHE A 52 0.82 11.11 13.22
CA PHE A 52 0.70 11.67 11.89
C PHE A 52 1.35 13.05 11.77
N THR A 53 1.29 13.87 12.82
CA THR A 53 1.98 15.17 12.84
C THR A 53 3.49 14.99 12.70
N ARG A 54 4.08 14.04 13.46
CA ARG A 54 5.51 13.71 13.32
C ARG A 54 5.87 13.22 11.90
N LEU A 55 5.06 12.33 11.32
CA LEU A 55 5.27 11.85 9.95
C LEU A 55 5.12 12.97 8.91
N ALA A 56 4.17 13.89 9.14
CA ALA A 56 3.93 15.03 8.28
C ALA A 56 5.13 15.99 8.28
N HIS A 57 5.66 16.32 9.46
CA HIS A 57 6.87 17.16 9.61
C HIS A 57 8.08 16.50 8.97
N LEU A 58 8.33 15.22 9.26
CA LEU A 58 9.39 14.44 8.59
C LEU A 58 9.26 14.51 7.06
N GLY A 59 8.04 14.42 6.54
CA GLY A 59 7.77 14.54 5.11
C GLY A 59 8.05 15.93 4.55
N VAL A 60 7.81 17.01 5.30
CA VAL A 60 8.19 18.37 4.87
C VAL A 60 9.71 18.52 4.88
N GLU A 61 10.36 18.13 5.97
CA GLU A 61 11.81 18.23 6.14
C GLU A 61 12.57 17.45 5.06
N GLU A 62 12.13 16.21 4.77
CA GLU A 62 12.80 15.37 3.78
C GLU A 62 12.59 15.88 2.35
N SER A 63 11.38 16.31 2.00
CA SER A 63 11.02 16.60 0.61
C SER A 63 11.17 18.07 0.21
N GLY A 64 11.13 18.98 1.19
CA GLY A 64 11.03 20.43 0.99
C GLY A 64 9.66 20.90 0.46
N LEU A 65 8.61 20.07 0.54
CA LEU A 65 7.30 20.37 -0.04
C LEU A 65 6.22 20.55 1.04
N GLY A 66 5.29 21.48 0.84
CA GLY A 66 4.16 21.73 1.75
C GLY A 66 4.57 22.45 3.04
N SER A 67 3.66 22.52 4.02
CA SER A 67 3.85 23.28 5.27
C SER A 67 3.65 22.43 6.51
N TRP A 68 4.30 22.84 7.61
CA TRP A 68 4.23 22.18 8.91
C TRP A 68 2.85 22.27 9.54
N GLU A 69 2.10 23.32 9.23
CA GLU A 69 0.76 23.60 9.75
C GLU A 69 -0.29 22.84 8.95
N GLY A 70 -0.15 22.79 7.62
CA GLY A 70 -1.17 22.24 6.74
C GLY A 70 -1.12 20.72 6.59
N ARG A 71 0.08 20.12 6.57
CA ARG A 71 0.22 18.68 6.34
C ARG A 71 -0.41 17.80 7.42
N PRO A 72 -0.31 18.10 8.73
CA PRO A 72 -0.92 17.27 9.79
C PRO A 72 -2.43 17.04 9.62
N GLY A 73 -3.17 18.02 9.08
CA GLY A 73 -4.61 17.91 8.81
C GLY A 73 -4.98 16.80 7.81
N LYS A 74 -4.04 16.32 7.00
CA LYS A 74 -4.31 15.20 6.06
C LYS A 74 -4.64 13.88 6.76
N ARG A 75 -4.38 13.75 8.07
CA ARG A 75 -4.73 12.55 8.86
C ARG A 75 -6.19 12.14 8.77
N PHE A 76 -7.10 13.13 8.63
CA PHE A 76 -8.54 12.87 8.51
C PHE A 76 -8.91 12.07 7.26
N LYS A 77 -8.08 12.11 6.20
CA LYS A 77 -8.29 11.26 5.01
C LYS A 77 -8.13 9.78 5.33
N ILE A 78 -7.17 9.41 6.19
CA ILE A 78 -6.99 8.02 6.63
C ILE A 78 -8.22 7.55 7.42
N GLN A 79 -8.76 8.42 8.28
CA GLN A 79 -9.98 8.12 9.04
C GLN A 79 -11.20 7.95 8.12
N GLY A 80 -11.33 8.79 7.08
CA GLY A 80 -12.36 8.64 6.05
C GLY A 80 -12.24 7.31 5.29
N ILE A 81 -11.03 6.97 4.84
CA ILE A 81 -10.73 5.69 4.18
C ILE A 81 -11.09 4.51 5.09
N LEU A 82 -10.69 4.56 6.36
CA LEU A 82 -11.01 3.52 7.33
C LEU A 82 -12.53 3.37 7.52
N ARG A 83 -13.25 4.49 7.67
CA ARG A 83 -14.72 4.49 7.78
C ARG A 83 -15.36 3.82 6.57
N ASP A 84 -14.91 4.15 5.37
CA ASP A 84 -15.49 3.64 4.14
C ASP A 84 -15.17 2.14 3.94
N ALA A 85 -13.94 1.73 4.21
CA ALA A 85 -13.52 0.32 4.16
C ALA A 85 -14.29 -0.57 5.16
N LEU A 86 -14.53 -0.08 6.38
CA LEU A 86 -15.25 -0.82 7.43
C LEU A 86 -16.74 -1.03 7.13
N ARG A 87 -17.31 -0.31 6.15
CA ARG A 87 -18.72 -0.45 5.75
C ARG A 87 -18.95 -1.47 4.63
N GLN A 88 -17.89 -2.05 4.08
CA GLN A 88 -17.95 -2.97 2.95
C GLN A 88 -17.64 -4.40 3.37
N LYS A 89 -18.29 -5.39 2.74
CA LYS A 89 -17.84 -6.78 2.75
C LYS A 89 -16.72 -6.95 1.74
N SER A 90 -15.69 -7.73 2.07
CA SER A 90 -14.50 -7.89 1.21
C SER A 90 -14.01 -9.33 1.10
N MET A 91 -14.75 -10.30 1.63
CA MET A 91 -14.42 -11.73 1.55
C MET A 91 -15.68 -12.57 1.60
N GLY A 92 -15.61 -13.77 1.01
CA GLY A 92 -16.77 -14.65 0.88
C GLY A 92 -17.84 -14.06 -0.04
N ILE A 93 -19.09 -14.39 0.25
CA ILE A 93 -20.26 -13.85 -0.47
C ILE A 93 -20.44 -12.38 -0.08
N ILE A 94 -20.31 -11.49 -1.07
CA ILE A 94 -20.47 -10.05 -0.86
C ILE A 94 -21.84 -9.54 -1.30
N GLU A 95 -22.50 -10.25 -2.22
CA GLU A 95 -23.79 -9.86 -2.77
C GLU A 95 -24.50 -11.09 -3.34
N GLU A 96 -25.79 -11.20 -3.08
CA GLU A 96 -26.70 -12.19 -3.69
C GLU A 96 -27.78 -11.43 -4.45
N ILE A 97 -28.06 -11.88 -5.68
CA ILE A 97 -29.05 -11.28 -6.58
C ILE A 97 -29.99 -12.41 -7.04
N PRO A 98 -30.93 -12.86 -6.18
CA PRO A 98 -31.77 -14.03 -6.43
C PRO A 98 -32.59 -13.93 -7.72
N GLU A 99 -33.08 -12.74 -8.05
CA GLU A 99 -33.87 -12.48 -9.25
C GLU A 99 -33.07 -12.67 -10.56
N LYS A 100 -31.74 -12.61 -10.49
CA LYS A 100 -30.83 -12.93 -11.61
C LYS A 100 -30.17 -14.30 -11.47
N GLY A 101 -30.41 -15.02 -10.37
CA GLY A 101 -29.69 -16.24 -10.02
C GLY A 101 -28.17 -16.03 -9.86
N LEU A 102 -27.73 -14.84 -9.42
CA LEU A 102 -26.30 -14.51 -9.29
C LEU A 102 -25.85 -14.41 -7.83
N VAL A 103 -24.63 -14.90 -7.57
CA VAL A 103 -23.92 -14.70 -6.29
C VAL A 103 -22.52 -14.16 -6.61
N LYS A 104 -22.13 -13.07 -5.95
CA LYS A 104 -20.80 -12.45 -6.12
C LYS A 104 -19.89 -12.82 -4.94
N TYR A 105 -18.72 -13.33 -5.27
CA TYR A 105 -17.67 -13.67 -4.31
C TYR A 105 -16.51 -12.70 -4.43
N ALA A 106 -16.02 -12.20 -3.29
CA ALA A 106 -14.81 -11.40 -3.27
C ALA A 106 -13.57 -12.28 -3.36
N LYS A 107 -12.64 -11.90 -4.24
CA LYS A 107 -11.35 -12.57 -4.43
C LYS A 107 -10.23 -11.51 -4.40
N PRO A 108 -9.16 -11.71 -3.60
CA PRO A 108 -8.00 -10.82 -3.65
C PRO A 108 -7.36 -10.84 -5.04
N VAL A 109 -6.76 -9.72 -5.44
CA VAL A 109 -5.97 -9.65 -6.68
C VAL A 109 -4.60 -10.33 -6.50
N GLY A 110 -4.07 -10.34 -5.28
CA GLY A 110 -2.77 -10.93 -4.95
C GLY A 110 -1.82 -9.90 -4.35
N VAL A 111 -0.70 -9.67 -5.02
CA VAL A 111 0.33 -8.70 -4.61
C VAL A 111 0.23 -7.42 -5.43
N ILE A 112 0.17 -6.28 -4.74
CA ILE A 112 0.04 -4.95 -5.33
C ILE A 112 1.39 -4.23 -5.29
N ALA A 113 1.86 -3.74 -6.44
CA ALA A 113 2.95 -2.76 -6.50
C ALA A 113 2.36 -1.35 -6.32
N SER A 114 2.71 -0.65 -5.24
CA SER A 114 2.22 0.70 -4.96
C SER A 114 3.35 1.72 -5.11
N LEU A 115 3.25 2.61 -6.10
CA LEU A 115 4.20 3.71 -6.27
C LEU A 115 3.77 4.89 -5.40
N VAL A 116 4.67 5.32 -4.49
CA VAL A 116 4.36 6.34 -3.48
C VAL A 116 4.96 7.69 -3.88
N PRO A 117 4.15 8.76 -4.03
CA PRO A 117 4.63 10.07 -4.47
C PRO A 117 5.27 10.88 -3.35
N THR A 118 6.18 11.80 -3.71
CA THR A 118 6.81 12.77 -2.81
C THR A 118 5.83 13.70 -2.09
N THR A 119 4.66 13.96 -2.69
CA THR A 119 3.67 14.90 -2.16
C THR A 119 2.89 14.35 -0.97
N ASN A 120 2.76 13.02 -0.85
CA ASN A 120 1.95 12.36 0.18
C ASN A 120 2.60 11.09 0.77
N PRO A 121 3.90 11.09 1.13
CA PRO A 121 4.61 9.88 1.57
C PRO A 121 4.09 9.29 2.89
N ALA A 122 3.48 10.12 3.76
CA ALA A 122 2.87 9.67 5.01
C ALA A 122 1.40 9.25 4.88
N LEU A 123 0.71 9.66 3.81
CA LEU A 123 -0.73 9.44 3.62
C LEU A 123 -1.02 8.30 2.65
N THR A 124 -0.28 8.21 1.54
CA THR A 124 -0.52 7.19 0.52
C THR A 124 -0.35 5.77 1.05
N PRO A 125 0.72 5.43 1.80
CA PRO A 125 0.88 4.07 2.33
C PRO A 125 -0.28 3.57 3.20
N PRO A 126 -0.76 4.29 4.23
CA PRO A 126 -1.90 3.82 5.02
C PRO A 126 -3.19 3.81 4.22
N GLY A 127 -3.40 4.77 3.29
CA GLY A 127 -4.59 4.78 2.44
C GLY A 127 -4.69 3.53 1.56
N ILE A 128 -3.62 3.18 0.85
CA ILE A 128 -3.55 1.96 0.03
C ILE A 128 -3.53 0.71 0.91
N GLY A 129 -2.75 0.71 1.99
CA GLY A 129 -2.62 -0.44 2.87
C GLY A 129 -3.94 -0.85 3.52
N ILE A 130 -4.77 0.10 3.95
CA ILE A 130 -6.10 -0.19 4.52
C ILE A 130 -6.99 -0.91 3.50
N TYR A 131 -7.11 -0.38 2.27
CA TYR A 131 -7.93 -1.02 1.24
C TYR A 131 -7.37 -2.37 0.79
N ALA A 132 -6.05 -2.45 0.60
CA ALA A 132 -5.38 -3.68 0.19
C ALA A 132 -5.58 -4.79 1.22
N LEU A 133 -5.34 -4.51 2.51
CA LEU A 133 -5.50 -5.48 3.59
C LEU A 133 -6.98 -5.83 3.83
N LYS A 134 -7.89 -4.86 3.75
CA LYS A 134 -9.35 -5.12 3.78
C LYS A 134 -9.72 -6.19 2.75
N CYS A 135 -9.12 -6.14 1.57
CA CYS A 135 -9.36 -7.08 0.47
C CYS A 135 -8.35 -8.25 0.43
N LYS A 136 -7.64 -8.55 1.53
CA LYS A 136 -6.67 -9.66 1.65
C LYS A 136 -5.52 -9.66 0.63
N ASN A 137 -5.00 -8.49 0.29
CA ASN A 137 -3.84 -8.33 -0.59
C ASN A 137 -2.59 -7.97 0.22
N ALA A 138 -1.42 -8.35 -0.28
CA ALA A 138 -0.15 -7.78 0.17
C ALA A 138 0.27 -6.61 -0.74
N VAL A 139 1.07 -5.70 -0.21
CA VAL A 139 1.51 -4.49 -0.91
C VAL A 139 3.02 -4.33 -0.80
N ILE A 140 3.67 -4.17 -1.94
CA ILE A 140 5.06 -3.72 -2.05
C ILE A 140 5.04 -2.23 -2.43
N PHE A 141 5.42 -1.39 -1.49
CA PHE A 141 5.52 0.06 -1.68
C PHE A 141 6.88 0.43 -2.27
N SER A 142 6.88 1.08 -3.43
CA SER A 142 8.05 1.70 -4.03
C SER A 142 8.03 3.22 -3.76
N PRO A 143 8.86 3.73 -2.83
CA PRO A 143 8.88 5.14 -2.51
C PRO A 143 9.60 5.98 -3.56
N HIS A 144 9.12 7.20 -3.77
CA HIS A 144 9.91 8.19 -4.48
C HIS A 144 11.22 8.51 -3.71
N PRO A 145 12.38 8.59 -4.38
CA PRO A 145 13.68 8.79 -3.70
C PRO A 145 13.77 10.03 -2.80
N ARG A 146 13.04 11.11 -3.15
CA ARG A 146 12.95 12.37 -2.39
C ARG A 146 12.12 12.31 -1.10
N SER A 147 11.45 11.20 -0.82
CA SER A 147 10.60 11.06 0.37
C SER A 147 10.63 9.65 0.97
N LYS A 148 11.70 8.90 0.70
CA LYS A 148 11.80 7.48 1.01
C LYS A 148 11.87 7.21 2.51
N LYS A 149 12.51 8.08 3.29
CA LYS A 149 12.61 7.93 4.75
C LYS A 149 11.23 8.07 5.40
N THR A 150 10.44 9.05 4.94
CA THR A 150 9.07 9.26 5.43
C THR A 150 8.17 8.08 5.09
N THR A 151 8.22 7.58 3.86
CA THR A 151 7.46 6.40 3.45
C THR A 151 7.88 5.16 4.25
N PHE A 152 9.19 4.93 4.40
CA PHE A 152 9.72 3.82 5.18
C PHE A 152 9.26 3.86 6.64
N GLU A 153 9.37 5.02 7.30
CA GLU A 153 8.93 5.18 8.69
C GLU A 153 7.42 4.97 8.83
N THR A 154 6.63 5.43 7.87
CA THR A 154 5.18 5.21 7.83
C THR A 154 4.86 3.71 7.76
N ILE A 155 5.50 2.98 6.84
CA ILE A 155 5.29 1.54 6.66
C ILE A 155 5.81 0.75 7.87
N ARG A 156 6.92 1.16 8.48
CA ARG A 156 7.41 0.57 9.74
C ARG A 156 6.36 0.64 10.85
N ILE A 157 5.63 1.75 10.97
CA ILE A 157 4.54 1.91 11.94
C ILE A 157 3.36 0.99 11.60
N MET A 158 3.00 0.88 10.31
CA MET A 158 1.95 -0.03 9.85
C MET A 158 2.29 -1.49 10.20
N ARG A 159 3.53 -1.92 9.89
CA ARG A 159 4.05 -3.26 10.22
C ARG A 159 4.04 -3.51 11.73
N ALA A 160 4.51 -2.55 12.53
CA ALA A 160 4.48 -2.66 13.98
C ALA A 160 3.06 -2.78 14.56
N ALA A 161 2.06 -2.17 13.92
CA ALA A 161 0.66 -2.33 14.32
C ALA A 161 0.15 -3.75 14.04
N LEU A 162 0.53 -4.36 12.90
CA LEU A 162 0.21 -5.74 12.57
C LEU A 162 0.91 -6.74 13.48
N LYS A 163 2.18 -6.49 13.80
CA LYS A 163 2.96 -7.31 14.73
C LYS A 163 2.29 -7.46 16.09
N LYS A 164 1.70 -6.38 16.61
CA LYS A 164 0.96 -6.39 17.89
C LYS A 164 -0.31 -7.24 17.86
N LEU A 165 -0.80 -7.57 16.67
CA LEU A 165 -1.93 -8.46 16.43
C LEU A 165 -1.48 -9.85 15.96
N GLU A 166 -0.18 -10.13 16.03
CA GLU A 166 0.43 -11.39 15.58
C GLU A 166 0.14 -11.70 14.09
N MET A 167 -0.08 -10.65 13.30
CA MET A 167 -0.33 -10.77 11.86
C MET A 167 0.98 -10.66 11.06
N PRO A 168 1.06 -11.30 9.88
CA PRO A 168 2.23 -11.22 9.02
C PRO A 168 2.57 -9.77 8.65
N GLU A 169 3.70 -9.26 9.13
CA GLU A 169 4.14 -7.88 8.87
C GLU A 169 4.42 -7.65 7.38
N ASP A 170 4.83 -8.70 6.67
CA ASP A 170 5.21 -8.69 5.25
C ASP A 170 4.02 -8.58 4.29
N VAL A 171 2.79 -8.44 4.79
CA VAL A 171 1.68 -7.92 3.96
C VAL A 171 1.94 -6.48 3.53
N PHE A 172 2.80 -5.75 4.25
CA PHE A 172 3.28 -4.42 3.85
C PHE A 172 4.81 -4.41 3.79
N ILE A 173 5.36 -4.31 2.59
CA ILE A 173 6.80 -4.26 2.35
C ILE A 173 7.16 -2.89 1.76
N CYS A 174 8.24 -2.28 2.25
CA CYS A 174 8.78 -1.05 1.65
C CYS A 174 10.10 -1.38 0.94
N VAL A 175 10.24 -0.94 -0.31
CA VAL A 175 11.51 -0.97 -1.02
C VAL A 175 12.50 -0.03 -0.33
N GLU A 176 13.65 -0.54 0.09
CA GLU A 176 14.65 0.24 0.84
C GLU A 176 15.54 1.10 -0.08
N LYS A 177 15.89 0.55 -1.25
CA LYS A 177 16.76 1.17 -2.25
C LYS A 177 15.97 1.41 -3.53
N PRO A 178 15.07 2.42 -3.57
CA PRO A 178 14.22 2.66 -4.73
C PRO A 178 15.05 3.11 -5.94
N SER A 179 14.75 2.51 -7.09
CA SER A 179 15.27 2.91 -8.39
C SER A 179 14.14 2.86 -9.44
N ILE A 180 14.32 3.58 -10.55
CA ILE A 180 13.35 3.53 -11.66
C ILE A 180 13.26 2.11 -12.24
N PRO A 181 14.38 1.42 -12.55
CA PRO A 181 14.33 0.06 -13.09
C PRO A 181 13.67 -0.94 -12.14
N LEU A 182 13.96 -0.87 -10.83
CA LEU A 182 13.32 -1.71 -9.83
C LEU A 182 11.81 -1.47 -9.76
N SER A 183 11.38 -0.21 -9.83
CA SER A 183 9.94 0.11 -9.87
C SER A 183 9.27 -0.44 -11.11
N GLN A 184 9.93 -0.40 -12.27
CA GLN A 184 9.44 -0.98 -13.53
C GLN A 184 9.32 -2.50 -13.44
N GLU A 185 10.31 -3.17 -12.85
CA GLU A 185 10.28 -4.61 -12.62
C GLU A 185 9.12 -5.00 -11.70
N LEU A 186 8.95 -4.31 -10.56
CA LEU A 186 7.84 -4.55 -9.65
C LEU A 186 6.47 -4.41 -10.34
N MET A 187 6.29 -3.40 -11.20
CA MET A 187 5.06 -3.23 -11.98
C MET A 187 4.83 -4.35 -12.99
N ALA A 188 5.89 -5.00 -13.48
CA ALA A 188 5.80 -6.09 -14.45
C ALA A 188 5.54 -7.46 -13.79
N ILE A 189 6.00 -7.65 -12.55
CA ILE A 189 5.93 -8.96 -11.86
C ILE A 189 4.77 -9.06 -10.85
N CYS A 190 4.29 -7.95 -10.30
CA CYS A 190 3.15 -7.95 -9.38
C CYS A 190 1.81 -8.14 -10.11
N ASP A 191 0.75 -8.48 -9.37
CA ASP A 191 -0.56 -8.80 -9.94
C ASP A 191 -1.37 -7.56 -10.32
N LEU A 192 -1.14 -6.45 -9.61
CA LEU A 192 -1.75 -5.14 -9.84
C LEU A 192 -0.77 -4.01 -9.53
N THR A 193 -0.82 -2.94 -10.32
CA THR A 193 -0.11 -1.69 -10.00
C THR A 193 -1.08 -0.59 -9.57
N ILE A 194 -0.77 0.07 -8.45
CA ILE A 194 -1.39 1.35 -8.07
C ILE A 194 -0.32 2.43 -8.16
N ALA A 195 -0.40 3.26 -9.19
CA ALA A 195 0.57 4.30 -9.47
C ALA A 195 -0.03 5.67 -9.14
N THR A 196 0.42 6.28 -8.03
CA THR A 196 0.08 7.67 -7.71
C THR A 196 1.29 8.55 -7.99
N GLY A 197 1.23 9.38 -9.03
CA GLY A 197 2.40 10.15 -9.44
C GLY A 197 2.23 10.97 -10.71
N GLY A 198 3.35 11.40 -11.29
CA GLY A 198 3.32 12.18 -12.54
C GLY A 198 2.89 11.34 -13.75
N SER A 199 2.50 12.02 -14.83
CA SER A 199 2.02 11.38 -16.07
C SER A 199 2.97 10.33 -16.65
N ALA A 200 4.28 10.56 -16.57
CA ALA A 200 5.28 9.60 -17.03
C ALA A 200 5.26 8.28 -16.23
N MET A 201 5.04 8.36 -14.92
CA MET A 201 4.93 7.20 -14.04
C MET A 201 3.64 6.42 -14.31
N VAL A 202 2.53 7.14 -14.47
CA VAL A 202 1.24 6.53 -14.84
C VAL A 202 1.33 5.82 -16.19
N LYS A 203 1.95 6.46 -17.20
CA LYS A 203 2.17 5.83 -18.51
C LYS A 203 3.01 4.56 -18.40
N ALA A 204 4.05 4.56 -17.56
CA ALA A 204 4.88 3.38 -17.33
C ALA A 204 4.09 2.24 -16.68
N ALA A 205 3.21 2.54 -15.71
CA ALA A 205 2.33 1.55 -15.09
C ALA A 205 1.37 0.91 -16.10
N TYR A 206 0.72 1.70 -16.96
CA TYR A 206 -0.13 1.18 -18.03
C TYR A 206 0.63 0.44 -19.14
N SER A 207 1.96 0.55 -19.17
CA SER A 207 2.82 -0.13 -20.14
C SER A 207 3.52 -1.37 -19.55
N SER A 208 3.22 -1.77 -18.31
CA SER A 208 3.92 -2.86 -17.63
C SER A 208 3.46 -4.27 -18.00
N GLY A 209 2.38 -4.39 -18.79
CA GLY A 209 1.76 -5.69 -19.12
C GLY A 209 0.90 -6.26 -18.00
N LYS A 210 0.65 -5.50 -16.92
CA LYS A 210 -0.23 -5.85 -15.80
C LYS A 210 -1.36 -4.84 -15.65
N PRO A 211 -2.50 -5.22 -15.05
CA PRO A 211 -3.53 -4.25 -14.68
C PRO A 211 -2.96 -3.10 -13.83
N ALA A 212 -3.41 -1.88 -14.10
CA ALA A 212 -2.93 -0.69 -13.42
C ALA A 212 -4.05 0.32 -13.13
N TYR A 213 -3.98 0.95 -11.96
CA TYR A 213 -4.73 2.15 -11.59
C TYR A 213 -3.76 3.31 -11.43
N GLY A 214 -3.78 4.24 -12.39
CA GLY A 214 -2.94 5.44 -12.37
C GLY A 214 -3.73 6.71 -12.08
N VAL A 215 -3.22 7.55 -11.17
CA VAL A 215 -3.77 8.86 -10.81
C VAL A 215 -2.69 9.90 -10.55
#